data_AF-A0A173YJR8-F1
#
_entry.id   AF-A0A173YJR8-F1
#
_cell.length_a   1.000
_cell.length_b   1.000
_cell.length_c   1.000
_cell.angle_alpha   90.00
_cell.angle_beta   90.00
_cell.angle_gamma   90.00
#
_symmetry.space_group_name_H-M   'P 1'
#
loop_
_entity.id
_entity.type
_entity.pdbx_description
1 polymer ?
#
loop_
_entity_poly.entity_id
_entity_poly.type
_entity_poly.pdbx_seq_one_letter_code
_entity_poly.pdbx_strand_id
1 'polypeptide(L)'
;MIKERKYEVIKFVEHNGKCRIVMDCIPGRLLVYRMQDTDGPAKDEVFRWFGMLAGELEKYHRSKRDQCYRYLNPYSVLVTAENKIFLLDLSAESNGFVLQNMQKPAMREHFVKPVIHIKENTRLSMDLYSLGKTMQFILARAEPVITLSRREEYLLSGIIEKCLGENPKKKYVNLKEVLKELPKVSSKKYEIQKKQKKSVLIIAAIVVLLTAVWAGKALACKDTVEESGREAIEEPIYR
;
A
#
# COMPACT_ATOMS: atom_id res chain seq x y z
N MET A 1 -4.83 -16.67 3.79
CA MET A 1 -4.60 -15.21 3.90
C MET A 1 -3.12 -14.96 4.20
N ILE A 2 -2.40 -14.23 3.35
CA ILE A 2 -0.98 -13.93 3.61
C ILE A 2 -0.92 -12.84 4.68
N LYS A 3 -0.40 -13.18 5.86
CA LYS A 3 -0.19 -12.25 6.99
C LYS A 3 0.73 -11.11 6.57
N GLU A 4 0.53 -9.93 7.17
CA GLU A 4 1.45 -8.80 7.04
C GLU A 4 2.87 -9.20 7.42
N ARG A 5 3.84 -8.70 6.67
CA ARG A 5 5.27 -8.87 6.94
C ARG A 5 5.95 -7.51 6.93
N LYS A 6 7.11 -7.42 7.57
CA LYS A 6 7.96 -6.24 7.45
C LYS A 6 8.83 -6.36 6.22
N TYR A 7 8.98 -5.26 5.50
CA TYR A 7 9.79 -5.17 4.29
C TYR A 7 10.70 -3.95 4.37
N GLU A 8 11.94 -4.12 3.92
CA GLU A 8 12.84 -3.00 3.71
C GLU A 8 12.40 -2.22 2.47
N VAL A 9 12.19 -0.92 2.64
CA VAL A 9 11.65 -0.02 1.62
C VAL A 9 12.50 1.22 1.47
N ILE A 10 12.39 1.82 0.30
CA ILE A 10 12.96 3.12 0.00
C ILE A 10 11.97 4.20 0.45
N LYS A 11 12.44 5.11 1.29
CA LYS A 11 11.76 6.37 1.61
C LYS A 11 12.52 7.56 1.04
N PHE A 12 11.77 8.63 0.81
CA PHE A 12 12.30 9.89 0.32
C PHE A 12 12.08 10.98 1.34
N VAL A 13 13.17 11.62 1.76
CA VAL A 13 13.16 12.79 2.65
C VAL A 13 13.53 14.01 1.84
N GLU A 14 12.64 15.00 1.84
CA GLU A 14 12.84 16.28 1.18
C GLU A 14 13.34 17.32 2.18
N HIS A 15 14.48 17.93 1.90
CA HIS A 15 15.02 19.04 2.70
C HIS A 15 15.74 20.03 1.79
N ASN A 16 15.36 21.32 1.86
CA ASN A 16 15.92 22.40 1.06
C ASN A 16 15.96 22.10 -0.45
N GLY A 17 14.85 21.57 -0.99
CA GLY A 17 14.73 21.21 -2.41
C GLY A 17 15.55 19.99 -2.85
N LYS A 18 16.30 19.35 -1.94
CA LYS A 18 17.03 18.10 -2.20
C LYS A 18 16.20 16.90 -1.73
N CYS A 19 16.15 15.87 -2.56
CA CYS A 19 15.47 14.61 -2.27
C CYS A 19 16.52 13.55 -1.93
N ARG A 20 16.51 13.04 -0.69
CA ARG A 20 17.43 12.02 -0.21
C ARG A 20 16.69 10.71 0.02
N ILE A 21 17.39 9.61 -0.24
CA ILE A 21 16.89 8.26 0.02
C ILE A 21 17.26 7.86 1.44
N VAL A 22 16.29 7.30 2.16
CA VAL A 22 16.44 6.70 3.49
C VAL A 22 15.82 5.31 3.45
N MET A 23 16.49 4.31 4.03
CA MET A 23 15.91 2.97 4.18
C MET A 23 15.06 2.89 5.44
N ASP A 24 13.97 2.14 5.36
CA ASP A 24 13.11 1.86 6.51
C ASP A 24 12.52 0.45 6.40
N CYS A 25 12.09 -0.12 7.51
CA CYS A 25 11.50 -1.45 7.59
C CYS A 25 10.03 -1.34 8.04
N ILE A 26 9.11 -1.41 7.08
CA ILE A 26 7.68 -1.11 7.31
C ILE A 26 6.83 -2.39 7.21
N PRO A 27 5.87 -2.60 8.13
CA PRO A 27 4.87 -3.65 7.99
C PRO A 27 3.89 -3.37 6.83
N GLY A 28 3.57 -4.40 6.07
CA GLY A 28 2.54 -4.34 5.04
C GLY A 28 2.44 -5.63 4.24
N ARG A 29 1.86 -5.52 3.04
CA ARG A 29 1.71 -6.62 2.09
C ARG A 29 2.13 -6.17 0.71
N LEU A 30 2.82 -7.03 -0.02
CA LEU A 30 3.15 -6.74 -1.42
C LEU A 30 1.87 -6.54 -2.25
N LEU A 31 1.92 -5.63 -3.22
CA LEU A 31 0.78 -5.31 -4.08
C LEU A 31 0.17 -6.56 -4.72
N VAL A 32 0.99 -7.53 -5.15
CA VAL A 32 0.55 -8.81 -5.70
C VAL A 32 -0.39 -9.58 -4.77
N TYR A 33 -0.16 -9.51 -3.45
CA TYR A 33 -0.97 -10.19 -2.45
C TYR A 33 -2.12 -9.32 -1.96
N ARG A 34 -1.95 -8.00 -1.93
CA ARG A 34 -3.04 -7.05 -1.62
C ARG A 34 -4.17 -7.12 -2.66
N MET A 35 -3.82 -7.35 -3.93
CA MET A 35 -4.78 -7.53 -5.03
C MET A 35 -5.43 -8.92 -5.07
N GLN A 36 -5.18 -9.79 -4.09
CA GLN A 36 -5.84 -11.10 -3.94
C GLN A 36 -6.88 -11.11 -2.80
N ASP A 37 -7.05 -9.97 -2.12
CA ASP A 37 -8.02 -9.86 -1.04
C ASP A 37 -9.45 -9.86 -1.60
N THR A 38 -10.36 -10.55 -0.90
CA THR A 38 -11.77 -10.70 -1.30
C THR A 38 -12.46 -9.36 -1.54
N ASP A 39 -12.17 -8.36 -0.70
CA ASP A 39 -12.83 -7.05 -0.73
C ASP A 39 -12.19 -6.08 -1.75
N GLY A 40 -11.12 -6.48 -2.44
CA GLY A 40 -10.40 -5.65 -3.40
C GLY A 40 -9.99 -4.27 -2.86
N PRO A 41 -9.55 -3.34 -3.73
CA PRO A 41 -9.44 -1.92 -3.40
C PRO A 41 -10.65 -1.13 -3.90
N ALA A 42 -11.03 -0.06 -3.19
CA ALA A 42 -12.01 0.89 -3.70
C ALA A 42 -11.45 1.68 -4.89
N LYS A 43 -12.31 2.21 -5.77
CA LYS A 43 -11.87 3.01 -6.94
C LYS A 43 -10.95 4.18 -6.58
N ASP A 44 -11.30 4.94 -5.52
CA ASP A 44 -10.49 6.06 -5.04
C ASP A 44 -9.11 5.60 -4.51
N GLU A 45 -9.01 4.37 -4.02
CA GLU A 45 -7.73 3.76 -3.61
C GLU A 45 -6.86 3.43 -4.81
N VAL A 46 -7.45 2.86 -5.86
CA VAL A 46 -6.76 2.55 -7.13
C VAL A 46 -6.17 3.82 -7.75
N PHE A 47 -6.96 4.89 -7.87
CA PHE A 47 -6.48 6.15 -8.44
C PHE A 47 -5.38 6.80 -7.59
N ARG A 48 -5.51 6.71 -6.27
CA ARG A 48 -4.44 7.17 -5.37
C ARG A 48 -3.18 6.34 -5.56
N TRP A 49 -3.29 5.02 -5.67
CA TRP A 49 -2.13 4.16 -5.89
C TRP A 49 -1.41 4.48 -7.19
N PHE A 50 -2.12 4.82 -8.27
CA PHE A 50 -1.48 5.31 -9.51
C PHE A 50 -0.66 6.58 -9.27
N GLY A 51 -1.24 7.55 -8.56
CA GLY A 51 -0.52 8.76 -8.18
C GLY A 51 0.69 8.49 -7.29
N MET A 52 0.56 7.58 -6.32
CA MET A 52 1.66 7.20 -5.44
C MET A 52 2.78 6.47 -6.18
N LEU A 53 2.46 5.54 -7.08
CA LEU A 53 3.45 4.81 -7.89
C LEU A 53 4.26 5.76 -8.77
N ALA A 54 3.58 6.64 -9.51
CA ALA A 54 4.24 7.64 -10.34
C ALA A 54 5.07 8.63 -9.50
N GLY A 55 4.57 9.01 -8.32
CA GLY A 55 5.24 9.92 -7.39
C GLY A 55 6.49 9.31 -6.77
N GLU A 56 6.45 8.05 -6.33
CA GLU A 56 7.63 7.38 -5.78
C GLU A 56 8.70 7.15 -6.85
N LEU A 57 8.33 6.82 -8.09
CA LEU A 57 9.28 6.75 -9.20
C LEU A 57 9.91 8.12 -9.50
N GLU A 58 9.13 9.21 -9.49
CA GLU A 58 9.66 10.56 -9.73
C GLU A 58 10.70 10.95 -8.68
N LYS A 59 10.39 10.70 -7.40
CA LYS A 59 11.33 10.93 -6.31
C LYS A 59 12.58 10.06 -6.43
N TYR A 60 12.42 8.80 -6.86
CA TYR A 60 13.55 7.91 -7.11
C TYR A 60 14.52 8.47 -8.16
N HIS A 61 14.00 8.86 -9.33
CA HIS A 61 14.81 9.44 -10.42
C HIS A 61 15.55 10.68 -9.94
N ARG A 62 14.84 11.59 -9.28
CA ARG A 62 15.40 12.82 -8.73
C ARG A 62 16.49 12.57 -7.68
N SER A 63 16.35 11.51 -6.87
CA SER A 63 17.30 11.18 -5.81
C SER A 63 18.54 10.42 -6.31
N LYS A 64 18.45 9.74 -7.45
CA LYS A 64 19.51 8.86 -7.99
C LYS A 64 20.13 9.36 -9.30
N ARG A 65 20.12 10.68 -9.56
CA ARG A 65 20.67 11.29 -10.80
C ARG A 65 20.11 10.62 -12.06
N ASP A 66 18.78 10.49 -12.11
CA ASP A 66 18.02 9.88 -13.22
C ASP A 66 18.38 8.41 -13.49
N GLN A 67 18.81 7.67 -12.48
CA GLN A 67 18.74 6.20 -12.52
C GLN A 67 17.28 5.75 -12.38
N CYS A 68 16.90 4.76 -13.17
CA CYS A 68 15.60 4.12 -13.08
C CYS A 68 15.57 3.07 -11.97
N TYR A 69 14.41 2.87 -11.36
CA TYR A 69 14.13 1.77 -10.44
C TYR A 69 14.19 0.40 -11.16
N ARG A 70 13.91 0.40 -12.47
CA ARG A 70 14.08 -0.68 -13.45
C ARG A 70 13.12 -1.85 -13.33
N TYR A 71 12.48 -2.04 -12.17
CA TYR A 71 11.69 -3.23 -11.90
C TYR A 71 10.39 -2.96 -11.15
N LEU A 72 9.65 -1.91 -11.51
CA LEU A 72 8.31 -1.71 -10.93
C LEU A 72 7.38 -2.84 -11.37
N ASN A 73 6.85 -3.60 -10.42
CA ASN A 73 5.91 -4.68 -10.65
C ASN A 73 5.17 -5.00 -9.34
N PRO A 74 4.14 -5.87 -9.35
CA PRO A 74 3.35 -6.19 -8.16
C PRO A 74 4.12 -6.79 -6.97
N TYR A 75 5.31 -7.37 -7.18
CA TYR A 75 6.16 -7.85 -6.09
C TYR A 75 7.05 -6.76 -5.51
N SER A 76 7.40 -5.73 -6.28
CA SER A 76 8.35 -4.69 -5.87
C SER A 76 7.71 -3.47 -5.19
N VAL A 77 6.42 -3.59 -4.86
CA VAL A 77 5.58 -2.54 -4.28
C VAL A 77 4.98 -3.03 -2.97
N LEU A 78 5.25 -2.33 -1.87
CA LEU A 78 4.62 -2.57 -0.58
C LEU A 78 3.34 -1.73 -0.45
N VAL A 79 2.25 -2.32 0.01
CA VAL A 79 1.03 -1.64 0.44
C VAL A 79 0.88 -1.79 1.96
N THR A 80 0.76 -0.67 2.65
CA THR A 80 0.56 -0.61 4.12
C THR A 80 -0.91 -0.71 4.52
N ALA A 81 -1.19 -0.93 5.80
CA ALA A 81 -2.54 -0.90 6.36
C ALA A 81 -3.27 0.44 6.12
N GLU A 82 -2.53 1.56 6.06
CA GLU A 82 -3.06 2.88 5.72
C GLU A 82 -3.21 3.11 4.20
N ASN A 83 -3.13 2.07 3.38
CA ASN A 83 -3.20 2.12 1.92
C ASN A 83 -2.14 3.04 1.27
N LYS A 84 -1.02 3.26 1.95
CA LYS A 84 0.16 3.88 1.34
C LYS A 84 1.00 2.85 0.61
N ILE A 85 1.57 3.29 -0.51
CA ILE A 85 2.54 2.53 -1.29
C ILE A 85 3.97 2.99 -1.00
N PHE A 86 4.90 2.04 -0.97
CA PHE A 86 6.34 2.26 -0.96
C PHE A 86 7.03 1.35 -1.99
N LEU A 87 8.13 1.82 -2.57
CA LEU A 87 9.03 0.97 -3.35
C LEU A 87 9.89 0.13 -2.41
N LEU A 88 10.05 -1.16 -2.70
CA LEU A 88 10.97 -2.00 -1.95
C LEU A 88 12.43 -1.60 -2.20
N ASP A 89 13.28 -1.78 -1.19
CA ASP A 89 14.72 -1.83 -1.44
C ASP A 89 15.08 -3.23 -1.96
N LEU A 90 15.27 -3.33 -3.28
CA LEU A 90 15.63 -4.59 -3.93
C LEU A 90 17.09 -5.00 -3.69
N SER A 91 17.91 -4.13 -3.08
CA SER A 91 19.28 -4.48 -2.68
C SER A 91 19.36 -5.12 -1.29
N ALA A 92 18.29 -5.01 -0.49
CA ALA A 92 18.23 -5.58 0.84
C ALA A 92 18.10 -7.11 0.79
N GLU A 93 18.95 -7.80 1.55
CA GLU A 93 18.98 -9.27 1.58
C GLU A 93 17.64 -9.85 2.05
N SER A 94 16.96 -9.18 2.99
CA SER A 94 15.64 -9.61 3.48
C SER A 94 14.58 -9.68 2.39
N ASN A 95 14.76 -8.93 1.29
CA ASN A 95 13.87 -8.91 0.14
C ASN A 95 14.31 -9.87 -0.99
N GLY A 96 15.35 -10.69 -0.79
CA GLY A 96 15.89 -11.57 -1.84
C GLY A 96 14.86 -12.53 -2.44
N PHE A 97 13.90 -13.01 -1.66
CA PHE A 97 12.81 -13.86 -2.16
C PHE A 97 11.88 -13.12 -3.15
N VAL A 98 11.76 -11.80 -3.01
CA VAL A 98 10.98 -10.95 -3.93
C VAL A 98 11.67 -10.94 -5.28
N LEU A 99 13.01 -10.77 -5.29
CA LEU A 99 13.79 -10.78 -6.50
C LEU A 99 13.65 -12.12 -7.26
N GLN A 100 13.67 -13.26 -6.55
CA GLN A 100 13.41 -14.57 -7.17
C GLN A 100 12.04 -14.63 -7.87
N ASN A 101 10.98 -14.10 -7.24
CA ASN A 101 9.66 -14.06 -7.86
C ASN A 101 9.62 -13.13 -9.09
N MET A 102 10.34 -12.02 -9.06
CA MET A 102 10.42 -11.07 -10.17
C MET A 102 11.18 -11.64 -11.38
N GLN A 103 12.10 -12.59 -11.16
CA GLN A 103 12.84 -13.25 -12.23
C GLN A 103 12.05 -14.38 -12.92
N LYS A 104 10.87 -14.76 -12.42
CA LYS A 104 10.02 -15.77 -13.06
C LYS A 104 9.71 -15.37 -14.51
N PRO A 105 9.73 -16.29 -15.49
CA PRO A 105 9.53 -15.98 -16.90
C PRO A 105 8.29 -15.12 -17.17
N ALA A 106 7.14 -15.50 -16.61
CA ALA A 106 5.89 -14.74 -16.77
C ALA A 106 6.00 -13.30 -16.25
N MET A 107 6.71 -13.06 -15.14
CA MET A 107 6.91 -11.71 -14.62
C MET A 107 7.82 -10.89 -15.54
N ARG A 108 8.90 -11.49 -16.04
CA ARG A 108 9.83 -10.80 -16.94
C ARG A 108 9.16 -10.46 -18.26
N GLU A 109 8.44 -11.40 -18.84
CA GLU A 109 7.71 -11.21 -20.11
C GLU A 109 6.72 -10.06 -20.05
N HIS A 110 6.02 -9.90 -18.92
CA HIS A 110 4.97 -8.89 -18.80
C HIS A 110 5.46 -7.54 -18.31
N PHE A 111 6.50 -7.47 -17.47
CA PHE A 111 6.89 -6.22 -16.79
C PHE A 111 8.25 -5.67 -17.23
N VAL A 112 9.05 -6.44 -17.98
CA VAL A 112 10.32 -5.95 -18.55
C VAL A 112 10.06 -5.50 -19.98
N LYS A 113 10.47 -4.27 -20.29
CA LYS A 113 10.33 -3.71 -21.64
C LYS A 113 11.07 -4.59 -22.66
N PRO A 114 10.40 -5.13 -23.69
CA PRO A 114 11.04 -6.00 -24.66
C PRO A 114 12.11 -5.26 -25.47
N VAL A 115 13.21 -5.97 -25.74
CA VAL A 115 14.39 -5.43 -26.45
C VAL A 115 14.04 -5.00 -27.87
N ILE A 116 13.09 -5.67 -28.52
CA ILE A 116 12.63 -5.34 -29.87
C ILE A 116 11.92 -3.97 -29.98
N HIS A 117 11.48 -3.39 -28.85
CA HIS A 117 10.88 -2.06 -28.79
C HIS A 117 11.90 -0.97 -28.38
N ILE A 118 13.21 -1.29 -28.40
CA ILE A 118 14.33 -0.38 -28.11
C ILE A 118 14.64 0.51 -29.32
N LYS A 119 13.74 1.43 -29.67
CA LYS A 119 14.17 2.63 -30.44
C LYS A 119 14.61 3.76 -29.51
N GLU A 120 14.08 3.81 -28.30
CA GLU A 120 14.39 4.80 -27.26
C GLU A 120 14.52 4.12 -25.89
N ASN A 121 15.58 3.34 -25.69
CA ASN A 121 15.85 2.65 -24.43
C ASN A 121 16.48 3.60 -23.38
N THR A 122 15.78 4.70 -23.13
CA THR A 122 16.13 5.59 -22.03
C THR A 122 15.76 4.95 -20.70
N ARG A 123 16.47 5.33 -19.63
CA ARG A 123 16.14 4.89 -18.26
C ARG A 123 14.70 5.22 -17.89
N LEU A 124 14.22 6.39 -18.32
CA LEU A 124 12.83 6.79 -18.16
C LEU A 124 11.85 5.82 -18.83
N SER A 125 12.13 5.40 -20.06
CA SER A 125 11.20 4.56 -20.82
C SER A 125 11.06 3.14 -20.25
N MET A 126 12.06 2.65 -19.50
CA MET A 126 11.95 1.40 -18.75
C MET A 126 10.98 1.52 -17.57
N ASP A 127 11.12 2.58 -16.76
CA ASP A 127 10.22 2.78 -15.61
C ASP A 127 8.80 3.13 -16.03
N LEU A 128 8.62 3.93 -17.09
CA LEU A 128 7.30 4.20 -17.68
C LEU A 128 6.62 2.91 -18.14
N TYR A 129 7.35 2.02 -18.83
CA TYR A 129 6.78 0.75 -19.28
C TYR A 129 6.30 -0.09 -18.09
N SER A 130 7.17 -0.26 -17.09
CA SER A 130 6.87 -1.06 -15.90
C SER A 130 5.74 -0.43 -15.05
N LEU A 131 5.61 0.90 -15.04
CA LEU A 131 4.48 1.63 -14.47
C LEU A 131 3.17 1.34 -15.21
N GLY A 132 3.17 1.45 -16.54
CA GLY A 132 1.99 1.13 -17.36
C GLY A 132 1.52 -0.31 -17.17
N LYS A 133 2.45 -1.27 -17.18
CA LYS A 133 2.15 -2.70 -16.90
C LYS A 133 1.62 -2.92 -15.49
N THR A 134 2.15 -2.21 -14.50
CA THR A 134 1.64 -2.27 -13.12
C THR A 134 0.24 -1.67 -13.00
N MET A 135 -0.05 -0.57 -13.72
CA MET A 135 -1.41 -0.01 -13.81
C MET A 135 -2.38 -1.00 -14.45
N GLN A 136 -2.01 -1.63 -15.58
CA GLN A 136 -2.82 -2.68 -16.23
C GLN A 136 -3.11 -3.83 -15.26
N PHE A 137 -2.10 -4.32 -14.52
CA PHE A 137 -2.29 -5.35 -13.52
C PHE A 137 -3.29 -4.94 -12.43
N ILE A 138 -3.15 -3.73 -11.88
CA ILE A 138 -4.05 -3.24 -10.84
C ILE A 138 -5.49 -3.15 -11.37
N LEU A 139 -5.69 -2.59 -12.57
CA LEU A 139 -7.00 -2.46 -13.19
C LEU A 139 -7.65 -3.82 -13.43
N ALA A 140 -6.92 -4.76 -14.04
CA ALA A 140 -7.43 -6.10 -14.31
C ALA A 140 -7.81 -6.87 -13.03
N ARG A 141 -7.08 -6.64 -11.92
CA ARG A 141 -7.42 -7.26 -10.63
C ARG A 141 -8.51 -6.52 -9.86
N ALA A 142 -8.72 -5.24 -10.13
CA ALA A 142 -9.76 -4.44 -9.51
C ALA A 142 -11.09 -4.51 -10.28
N GLU A 143 -11.08 -4.93 -11.55
CA GLU A 143 -12.25 -4.98 -12.45
C GLU A 143 -13.51 -5.60 -11.80
N PRO A 144 -13.44 -6.70 -11.02
CA PRO A 144 -14.64 -7.26 -10.39
C PRO A 144 -15.28 -6.36 -9.32
N VAL A 145 -14.55 -5.37 -8.81
CA VAL A 145 -14.92 -4.57 -7.62
C VAL A 145 -15.13 -3.09 -7.96
N ILE A 146 -14.51 -2.59 -9.04
CA ILE A 146 -14.59 -1.18 -9.42
C ILE A 146 -15.33 -1.01 -10.75
N THR A 147 -16.09 0.09 -10.85
CA THR A 147 -16.68 0.54 -12.12
C THR A 147 -16.06 1.87 -12.54
N LEU A 148 -15.46 1.88 -13.74
CA LEU A 148 -14.96 3.08 -14.37
C LEU A 148 -16.05 3.70 -15.26
N SER A 149 -16.11 5.02 -15.29
CA SER A 149 -16.86 5.73 -16.32
C SER A 149 -16.08 5.70 -17.64
N ARG A 150 -16.79 5.86 -18.76
CA ARG A 150 -16.17 5.96 -20.10
C ARG A 150 -15.07 7.01 -20.19
N ARG A 151 -15.19 8.12 -19.44
CA ARG A 151 -14.16 9.17 -19.38
C ARG A 151 -12.91 8.70 -18.63
N GLU A 152 -13.09 8.00 -17.51
CA GLU A 152 -11.99 7.43 -16.73
C GLU A 152 -11.26 6.34 -17.54
N GLU A 153 -11.99 5.45 -18.21
CA GLU A 153 -11.42 4.45 -19.11
C GLU A 153 -10.60 5.09 -20.23
N TYR A 154 -11.18 6.05 -20.96
CA TYR A 154 -10.48 6.75 -22.03
C TYR A 154 -9.19 7.44 -21.54
N LEU A 155 -9.26 8.12 -20.40
CA LEU A 155 -8.12 8.79 -19.80
C LEU A 155 -7.03 7.78 -19.39
N LEU A 156 -7.39 6.72 -18.66
CA LEU A 156 -6.45 5.72 -18.17
C LEU A 156 -5.81 4.94 -19.32
N SER A 157 -6.58 4.53 -20.33
CA SER A 157 -6.04 3.89 -21.54
C SER A 157 -5.03 4.79 -22.23
N GLY A 158 -5.34 6.08 -22.42
CA GLY A 158 -4.40 7.03 -23.00
C GLY A 158 -3.13 7.23 -22.18
N ILE A 159 -3.22 7.22 -20.85
CA ILE A 159 -2.03 7.28 -19.97
C ILE A 159 -1.19 6.01 -20.12
N ILE A 160 -1.82 4.83 -20.12
CA ILE A 160 -1.14 3.54 -20.23
C ILE A 160 -0.46 3.39 -21.59
N GLU A 161 -1.14 3.69 -22.70
CA GLU A 161 -0.56 3.64 -24.06
C GLU A 161 0.72 4.49 -24.17
N LYS A 162 0.71 5.69 -23.56
CA LYS A 162 1.89 6.58 -23.52
C LYS A 162 3.00 6.02 -22.65
N CYS A 163 2.68 5.42 -21.50
CA CYS A 163 3.65 4.74 -20.64
C CYS A 163 4.31 3.54 -21.35
N LEU A 164 3.53 2.77 -22.12
CA LEU A 164 4.02 1.60 -22.87
C LEU A 164 4.80 2.00 -24.13
N GLY A 165 4.69 3.26 -24.58
CA GLY A 165 5.34 3.76 -25.79
C GLY A 165 4.64 3.30 -27.07
N GLU A 166 3.38 2.86 -26.96
CA GLU A 166 2.54 2.43 -28.09
C GLU A 166 2.04 3.64 -28.89
N ASN A 167 2.02 4.82 -28.29
CA ASN A 167 1.72 6.08 -28.97
C ASN A 167 3.01 6.78 -29.46
N PRO A 168 3.35 6.72 -30.76
CA PRO A 168 4.58 7.33 -31.26
C PRO A 168 4.53 8.86 -31.29
N LYS A 169 3.33 9.46 -31.24
CA LYS A 169 3.12 10.92 -31.38
C LYS A 169 3.11 11.67 -30.05
N LYS A 170 2.89 10.98 -28.94
CA LYS A 170 2.80 11.57 -27.60
C LYS A 170 3.57 10.70 -26.62
N LYS A 171 4.70 11.21 -26.13
CA LYS A 171 5.55 10.53 -25.14
C LYS A 171 5.70 11.40 -23.91
N TYR A 172 5.81 10.76 -22.75
CA TYR A 172 6.15 11.47 -21.53
C TYR A 172 7.63 11.83 -21.52
N VAL A 173 7.93 13.10 -21.24
CA VAL A 173 9.31 13.59 -21.08
C VAL A 173 9.81 13.32 -19.66
N ASN A 174 8.89 13.22 -18.69
CA ASN A 174 9.19 12.93 -17.29
C ASN A 174 7.96 12.38 -16.56
N LEU A 175 8.18 11.82 -15.36
CA LEU A 175 7.11 11.24 -14.54
C LEU A 175 6.12 12.28 -13.96
N LYS A 176 6.49 13.58 -13.92
CA LYS A 176 5.57 14.64 -13.47
C LYS A 176 4.42 14.86 -14.44
N GLU A 177 4.61 14.58 -15.73
CA GLU A 177 3.53 14.64 -16.72
C GLU A 177 2.48 13.56 -16.47
N VAL A 178 2.91 12.34 -16.13
CA VAL A 178 2.00 11.26 -15.70
C VAL A 178 1.17 11.71 -14.50
N LEU A 179 1.81 12.29 -13.48
CA LEU A 179 1.13 12.81 -12.28
C LEU A 179 0.09 13.89 -12.59
N LYS A 180 0.35 14.76 -13.57
CA LYS A 180 -0.57 15.84 -13.96
C LYS A 180 -1.82 15.33 -14.65
N GLU A 181 -1.71 14.23 -15.39
CA GLU A 181 -2.81 13.65 -16.17
C GLU A 181 -3.68 12.66 -15.37
N LEU A 182 -3.11 12.04 -14.33
CA LEU A 182 -3.85 11.07 -13.52
C LEU A 182 -5.10 11.67 -12.88
N PRO A 183 -6.18 10.87 -12.71
CA PRO A 183 -7.38 11.32 -12.03
C PRO A 183 -7.08 11.87 -10.63
N LYS A 184 -7.52 13.09 -10.36
CA LYS A 184 -7.38 13.70 -9.03
C LYS A 184 -8.38 13.05 -8.08
N VAL A 185 -7.87 12.33 -7.08
CA VAL A 185 -8.69 11.84 -5.97
C VAL A 185 -9.06 13.02 -5.06
N SER A 186 -10.35 13.18 -4.75
CA SER A 186 -10.79 14.18 -3.78
C SER A 186 -10.22 13.85 -2.40
N SER A 187 -9.23 14.62 -1.94
CA SER A 187 -8.58 14.45 -0.64
C SER A 187 -9.56 14.53 0.54
N LYS A 188 -10.67 15.26 0.38
CA LYS A 188 -11.72 15.42 1.42
C LYS A 188 -12.33 14.08 1.83
N LYS A 189 -12.64 13.20 0.86
CA LYS A 189 -13.32 11.92 1.12
C LYS A 189 -12.41 10.94 1.90
N TYR A 190 -11.13 10.96 1.57
CA TYR A 190 -10.11 10.16 2.27
C TYR A 190 -9.84 10.63 3.70
N GLU A 191 -9.69 11.94 3.90
CA GLU A 191 -9.48 12.49 5.25
C GLU A 191 -10.66 12.17 6.17
N ILE A 192 -11.89 12.18 5.63
CA ILE A 192 -13.10 11.77 6.35
C ILE A 192 -13.04 10.27 6.70
N GLN A 193 -12.77 9.38 5.74
CA GLN A 193 -12.69 7.94 6.00
C GLN A 193 -11.56 7.58 6.99
N LYS A 194 -10.41 8.25 6.89
CA LYS A 194 -9.26 8.06 7.78
C LYS A 194 -9.59 8.51 9.21
N LYS A 195 -10.29 9.64 9.37
CA LYS A 195 -10.81 10.09 10.67
C LYS A 195 -11.79 9.07 11.25
N GLN A 196 -12.74 8.57 10.45
CA GLN A 196 -13.71 7.57 10.88
C GLN A 196 -13.04 6.26 11.35
N LYS A 197 -12.09 5.70 10.57
CA LYS A 197 -11.38 4.47 10.96
C LYS A 197 -10.59 4.64 12.26
N LYS A 198 -9.94 5.80 12.46
CA LYS A 198 -9.26 6.13 13.73
C LYS A 198 -10.25 6.24 14.89
N SER A 199 -11.39 6.91 14.69
CA SER A 199 -12.42 7.04 15.72
C SER A 199 -12.98 5.68 16.15
N VAL A 200 -13.25 4.77 15.20
CA VAL A 200 -13.74 3.42 15.51
C VAL A 200 -12.72 2.62 16.34
N LEU A 201 -11.43 2.71 16.00
CA LEU A 201 -10.35 2.06 16.75
C LEU A 201 -10.25 2.58 18.19
N ILE A 202 -10.38 3.89 18.38
CA ILE A 202 -10.37 4.52 19.72
C ILE A 202 -11.60 4.08 20.52
N ILE A 203 -12.79 4.09 19.92
CA ILE A 203 -14.02 3.65 20.58
C ILE A 203 -13.93 2.18 21.00
N ALA A 204 -13.43 1.31 20.11
CA ALA A 204 -13.23 -0.10 20.42
C ALA A 204 -12.27 -0.30 21.60
N ALA A 205 -11.17 0.45 21.66
CA ALA A 205 -10.24 0.40 22.79
C ALA A 205 -10.88 0.86 24.11
N ILE A 206 -11.70 1.92 24.08
CA ILE A 206 -12.43 2.41 25.26
C ILE A 206 -13.43 1.36 25.74
N VAL A 207 -14.19 0.74 24.84
CA VAL A 207 -15.14 -0.32 25.20
C VAL A 207 -14.44 -1.50 25.86
N VAL A 208 -13.29 -1.93 25.35
CA VAL A 208 -12.48 -3.01 25.95
C VAL A 208 -11.97 -2.63 27.35
N LEU A 209 -11.54 -1.38 27.55
CA LEU A 209 -11.13 -0.91 28.88
C LEU A 209 -12.30 -0.87 29.86
N LEU A 210 -13.48 -0.41 29.43
CA LEU A 210 -14.67 -0.36 30.27
C LEU A 210 -15.17 -1.76 30.65
N THR A 211 -15.13 -2.72 29.73
CA THR A 211 -15.51 -4.11 30.02
C THR A 211 -14.51 -4.79 30.95
N ALA A 212 -13.20 -4.52 30.80
CA ALA A 212 -12.17 -5.01 31.73
C ALA A 212 -12.35 -4.45 33.15
N VAL A 213 -12.69 -3.16 33.28
CA VAL A 213 -12.99 -2.54 34.59
C VAL A 213 -14.25 -3.14 35.21
N TRP A 214 -15.31 -3.36 34.42
CA TRP A 214 -16.54 -4.01 34.90
C TRP A 214 -16.28 -5.45 35.37
N ALA A 215 -15.52 -6.23 34.59
CA ALA A 215 -15.14 -7.59 34.97
C ALA A 215 -14.27 -7.61 36.24
N GLY A 216 -13.32 -6.70 36.36
CA GLY A 216 -12.50 -6.55 37.57
C GLY A 216 -13.32 -6.19 38.80
N LYS A 217 -14.29 -5.28 38.67
CA LYS A 217 -15.23 -4.94 39.77
C LYS A 217 -16.14 -6.11 40.14
N ALA A 218 -16.63 -6.88 39.16
CA ALA A 218 -17.48 -8.04 39.41
C ALA A 218 -16.71 -9.16 40.15
N LEU A 219 -15.44 -9.37 39.81
CA LEU A 219 -14.56 -10.31 40.51
C LEU A 219 -14.28 -9.85 41.95
N ALA A 220 -13.90 -8.58 42.15
CA ALA A 220 -13.67 -8.04 43.50
C ALA A 220 -14.92 -8.07 44.39
N CYS A 221 -16.11 -7.84 43.82
CA CYS A 221 -17.38 -7.92 44.55
C CYS A 221 -17.70 -9.36 44.97
N LYS A 222 -17.31 -10.35 44.15
CA LYS A 222 -17.51 -11.77 44.45
C LYS A 222 -16.59 -12.25 45.58
N ASP A 223 -15.35 -11.78 45.60
CA ASP A 223 -14.39 -12.07 46.66
C ASP A 223 -14.86 -11.50 48.01
N THR A 224 -15.38 -10.27 48.06
CA THR A 224 -15.91 -9.67 49.30
C THR A 224 -17.15 -10.37 49.86
N VAL A 225 -17.99 -10.97 49.00
CA VAL A 225 -19.19 -11.70 49.42
C VAL A 225 -18.85 -13.11 49.91
N GLU A 226 -17.83 -13.76 49.32
CA GLU A 226 -17.32 -15.05 49.83
C GLU A 226 -16.56 -14.91 51.15
N GLU A 227 -15.88 -13.78 51.40
CA GLU A 227 -15.20 -13.49 52.66
C GLU A 227 -16.22 -13.19 53.79
N SER A 228 -17.23 -12.35 53.52
CA SER A 228 -18.32 -12.07 54.46
C SER A 228 -19.21 -13.30 54.74
N GLY A 229 -19.38 -14.19 53.76
CA GLY A 229 -20.12 -15.45 53.92
C GLY A 229 -19.36 -16.51 54.73
N ARG A 230 -18.03 -16.43 54.84
CA ARG A 230 -17.22 -17.33 55.68
C ARG A 230 -17.17 -16.87 57.14
N GLU A 231 -17.14 -15.55 57.40
CA GLU A 231 -17.22 -15.03 58.78
C GLU A 231 -18.58 -15.29 59.44
N ALA A 232 -19.67 -15.41 58.66
CA ALA A 232 -21.01 -15.66 59.20
C ALA A 232 -21.29 -17.14 59.57
N ILE A 233 -20.35 -18.07 59.34
CA ILE A 233 -20.53 -19.51 59.63
C ILE A 233 -19.80 -19.93 60.93
N GLU A 234 -19.00 -19.05 61.55
CA GLU A 234 -18.35 -19.30 62.83
C GLU A 234 -19.07 -18.59 64.00
N GLU A 235 -20.35 -18.89 64.25
CA GLU A 235 -20.93 -18.67 65.59
C GLU A 235 -20.77 -19.94 66.44
N PRO A 236 -20.04 -19.88 67.58
CA PRO A 236 -19.84 -21.05 68.43
C PRO A 236 -21.11 -21.32 69.24
N ILE A 237 -21.72 -22.46 68.97
CA ILE A 237 -22.77 -23.07 69.81
C ILE A 237 -22.15 -23.39 71.18
N TYR A 238 -22.44 -22.61 72.23
CA TYR A 238 -22.26 -23.07 73.61
C TYR A 238 -23.31 -22.49 74.59
N ARG A 239 -24.07 -23.45 75.15
CA ARG A 239 -24.79 -23.51 76.45
C ARG A 239 -25.60 -22.32 76.94
#